data_AF-A0A6L9VGF9-F1
#
_entry.id   AF-A0A6L9VGF9-F1
#
_cell.length_a   1.000
_cell.length_b   1.000
_cell.length_c   1.000
_cell.angle_alpha   90.00
_cell.angle_beta   90.00
_cell.angle_gamma   90.00
#
_symmetry.space_group_name_H-M   'P 1'
#
loop_
_entity.id
_entity.type
_entity.pdbx_description
1 polymer ?
#
loop_
_entity_poly.entity_id
_entity_poly.type
_entity_poly.pdbx_seq_one_letter_code
_entity_poly.pdbx_strand_id
1 'polypeptide(L)' 'GVPAEQPPLLTVVLLQAGETRFGLVVDQVRGREEVVIKPLPRALRGLPGYAGATLIGDGRMALILDVDGLRSSDH' A
#
# COMPACT_ATOMS: atom_id res chain seq x y z
N GLY A 1 -1.15 -40.47 -7.47
CA GLY A 1 -0.26 -39.30 -7.57
C GLY A 1 -0.88 -38.19 -6.78
N VAL A 2 -0.09 -37.48 -5.96
CA VAL A 2 -0.57 -36.30 -5.23
C VAL A 2 -0.86 -35.20 -6.27
N PRO A 3 -2.03 -34.53 -6.27
CA PRO A 3 -2.27 -33.40 -7.15
C PRO A 3 -1.18 -32.34 -6.92
N ALA A 4 -0.60 -31.81 -8.00
CA ALA A 4 0.28 -30.67 -7.89
C ALA A 4 -0.51 -29.49 -7.33
N GLU A 5 -0.14 -29.00 -6.16
CA GLU A 5 -0.73 -27.81 -5.55
C GLU A 5 -0.46 -26.63 -6.49
N GLN A 6 -1.53 -26.02 -6.99
CA GLN A 6 -1.39 -24.83 -7.83
C GLN A 6 -0.95 -23.67 -6.92
N PRO A 7 0.12 -22.94 -7.27
CA PRO A 7 0.56 -21.82 -6.46
C PRO A 7 -0.57 -20.80 -6.32
N PRO A 8 -0.75 -20.18 -5.14
CA PRO A 8 -1.81 -19.22 -4.93
C PRO A 8 -1.67 -18.03 -5.89
N LEU A 9 -2.78 -17.60 -6.47
CA LEU A 9 -2.82 -16.40 -7.31
C LEU A 9 -2.49 -15.17 -6.45
N LEU A 10 -1.56 -14.34 -6.92
CA LEU A 10 -1.18 -13.10 -6.25
C LEU A 10 -1.93 -11.91 -6.87
N THR A 11 -2.46 -11.03 -6.02
CA THR A 11 -2.98 -9.73 -6.47
C THR A 11 -1.84 -8.72 -6.42
N VAL A 12 -1.57 -8.04 -7.54
CA VAL A 12 -0.47 -7.09 -7.65
C VAL A 12 -0.98 -5.75 -8.16
N VAL A 13 -0.66 -4.68 -7.43
CA VAL A 13 -0.90 -3.29 -7.85
C VAL A 13 0.35 -2.78 -8.55
N LEU A 14 0.21 -2.34 -9.81
CA LEU A 14 1.31 -1.70 -10.53
C LEU A 14 1.40 -0.24 -10.13
N LEU A 15 2.55 0.15 -9.58
CA LEU A 15 2.86 1.51 -9.15
C LEU A 15 3.85 2.15 -10.13
N GLN A 16 3.78 3.48 -10.26
CA GLN A 16 4.73 4.27 -11.04
C GLN A 16 5.30 5.39 -10.16
N ALA A 17 6.62 5.40 -10.01
CA ALA A 17 7.42 6.42 -9.32
C ALA A 17 8.38 7.05 -10.32
N GLY A 18 8.07 8.26 -10.80
CA GLY A 18 8.77 8.87 -11.93
C GLY A 18 8.75 7.96 -13.18
N GLU A 19 9.94 7.55 -13.63
CA GLU A 19 10.12 6.65 -14.78
C GLU A 19 10.15 5.17 -14.40
N THR A 20 10.17 4.84 -13.11
CA THR A 20 10.25 3.47 -12.62
C THR A 20 8.85 2.90 -12.36
N ARG A 21 8.66 1.62 -12.69
CA ARG A 21 7.45 0.86 -12.36
C ARG A 21 7.80 -0.35 -11.53
N PHE A 22 6.98 -0.64 -10.53
CA PHE A 22 7.13 -1.82 -9.68
C PHE A 22 5.77 -2.34 -9.22
N GLY A 23 5.73 -3.62 -8.84
CA GLY A 23 4.53 -4.28 -8.35
C GLY A 23 4.49 -4.30 -6.83
N LEU A 24 3.35 -3.91 -6.26
CA LEU A 24 3.03 -4.11 -4.84
C LEU A 24 2.09 -5.30 -4.71
N VAL A 25 2.57 -6.41 -4.13
CA VAL A 25 1.72 -7.56 -3.80
C VAL A 25 0.79 -7.16 -2.66
N VAL A 26 -0.51 -7.38 -2.84
CA VAL A 26 -1.55 -7.05 -1.86
C VAL A 26 -2.49 -8.23 -1.68
N ASP A 27 -3.18 -8.28 -0.54
CA ASP A 27 -4.22 -9.30 -0.33
C ASP A 27 -5.42 -9.06 -1.24
N GLN A 28 -5.88 -7.80 -1.35
CA GLN A 28 -7.08 -7.43 -2.08
C GLN A 28 -7.11 -5.94 -2.42
N VAL A 29 -7.78 -5.59 -3.52
CA VAL A 29 -8.08 -4.21 -3.90
C VAL A 29 -9.53 -3.89 -3.49
N ARG A 30 -9.73 -2.95 -2.58
CA ARG A 30 -11.06 -2.58 -2.06
C ARG A 30 -11.85 -1.65 -3.00
N GLY A 31 -11.16 -1.01 -3.95
CA GLY A 31 -11.75 -0.03 -4.88
C GLY A 31 -11.13 1.35 -4.69
N ARG A 32 -11.84 2.37 -5.20
CA ARG A 32 -11.44 3.78 -5.11
C ARG A 32 -12.36 4.51 -4.14
N GLU A 33 -11.77 5.30 -3.25
CA GLU A 33 -12.48 6.15 -2.28
C GLU A 33 -11.91 7.57 -2.33
N GLU A 34 -12.75 8.57 -2.13
CA GLU A 34 -12.31 9.95 -1.94
C GLU A 34 -12.11 10.22 -0.45
N VAL A 35 -10.89 10.60 -0.08
CA VAL A 35 -10.51 10.75 1.33
C VAL A 35 -9.79 12.07 1.57
N VAL A 36 -9.91 12.58 2.80
CA VAL A 36 -9.09 13.70 3.25
C VAL A 36 -7.85 13.14 3.94
N ILE A 37 -6.68 13.46 3.39
CA ILE A 37 -5.40 13.07 3.98
C ILE A 37 -5.13 13.94 5.21
N LYS A 38 -4.83 13.31 6.35
CA LYS A 38 -4.37 13.96 7.58
C LYS A 38 -2.89 13.59 7.82
N PRO A 39 -2.13 14.45 8.53
CA PRO A 39 -0.77 14.09 8.95
C PRO A 39 -0.77 12.78 9.74
N LEU A 40 0.33 12.03 9.66
CA LEU A 40 0.50 10.81 10.45
C LEU A 40 0.31 11.10 11.94
N PRO A 41 -0.43 10.24 12.68
CA PRO A 41 -0.53 10.32 14.12
C PRO A 41 0.86 10.38 14.76
N ARG A 42 0.98 11.02 15.93
CA ARG A 42 2.26 11.18 16.63
C ARG A 42 3.03 9.86 16.79
N ALA A 43 2.31 8.77 17.05
CA ALA A 43 2.87 7.43 17.20
C ALA A 43 3.50 6.84 15.92
N LEU A 44 3.11 7.35 14.75
CA LEU A 44 3.56 6.88 13.43
C LEU A 44 4.42 7.93 12.70
N ARG A 45 4.79 9.02 13.37
CA ARG A 45 5.63 10.06 12.74
C ARG A 45 6.98 9.48 12.35
N GLY A 46 7.42 9.80 11.14
CA GLY A 46 8.71 9.37 10.60
C GLY A 46 8.71 7.94 10.08
N LEU A 47 7.56 7.25 10.01
CA LEU A 47 7.47 5.94 9.39
C LEU A 47 7.74 6.06 7.88
N PRO A 48 8.83 5.45 7.36
CA PRO A 48 9.18 5.56 5.95
C PRO A 48 8.10 4.96 5.05
N GLY A 49 7.93 5.51 3.84
CA GLY A 49 6.97 5.00 2.85
C GLY A 49 5.51 5.40 3.07
N TYR A 50 5.22 6.30 4.02
CA TYR A 50 3.87 6.81 4.26
C TYR A 50 3.80 8.34 4.25
N ALA A 51 2.84 8.88 3.50
CA ALA A 51 2.59 10.32 3.37
C ALA A 51 1.59 10.84 4.42
N GLY A 52 0.73 9.98 4.97
CA GLY A 52 -0.36 10.40 5.84
C GLY A 52 -1.27 9.26 6.28
N ALA A 53 -2.37 9.62 6.91
CA ALA A 53 -3.42 8.68 7.28
C ALA A 53 -4.81 9.33 7.17
N THR A 54 -5.84 8.50 7.13
CA THR A 54 -7.24 8.93 7.15
C THR A 54 -8.11 7.92 7.88
N LEU A 55 -9.26 8.36 8.38
CA LEU A 55 -10.26 7.48 8.93
C LEU A 55 -11.22 7.10 7.80
N ILE A 56 -11.39 5.81 7.54
CA ILE A 56 -12.31 5.31 6.53
C ILE A 56 -13.69 5.03 7.14
N GLY A 57 -14.72 4.85 6.30
CA GLY A 57 -16.12 4.80 6.74
C GLY A 57 -16.47 3.71 7.77
N ASP A 58 -15.63 2.68 7.93
CA ASP A 58 -15.79 1.62 8.94
C ASP A 58 -15.08 1.91 10.27
N GLY A 59 -14.52 3.11 10.44
CA GLY A 59 -13.86 3.56 11.66
C GLY A 59 -12.41 3.07 11.79
N ARG A 60 -11.86 2.35 10.81
CA ARG A 60 -10.44 2.00 10.80
C ARG A 60 -9.60 3.13 10.23
N MET A 61 -8.32 3.12 10.58
CA MET A 61 -7.32 4.00 10.00
C MET A 61 -6.75 3.38 8.73
N ALA A 62 -6.85 4.11 7.62
CA ALA A 62 -6.11 3.80 6.41
C ALA A 62 -4.83 4.67 6.36
N LEU A 63 -3.70 4.04 6.06
CA LEU A 63 -2.45 4.75 5.83
C LEU A 63 -2.31 5.08 4.34
N ILE A 64 -1.81 6.27 4.03
CA ILE A 64 -1.55 6.72 2.67
C ILE A 64 -0.10 6.44 2.35
N LEU A 65 0.16 5.55 1.40
CA LEU A 65 1.50 5.20 0.96
C LEU A 65 2.12 6.34 0.14
N ASP A 66 3.39 6.62 0.40
CA ASP A 66 4.24 7.47 -0.43
C ASP A 66 4.97 6.57 -1.44
N VAL A 67 4.48 6.55 -2.68
CA VAL A 67 5.02 5.69 -3.75
C VAL A 67 6.47 6.06 -4.10
N ASP A 68 6.83 7.35 -4.05
CA ASP A 68 8.20 7.79 -4.27
C ASP A 68 9.10 7.43 -3.09
N GLY A 69 8.55 7.53 -1.87
CA GLY A 69 9.21 7.08 -0.63
C GLY A 69 9.53 5.58 -0.63
N LEU A 70 8.62 4.74 -1.11
CA LEU A 70 8.80 3.29 -1.20
C LEU A 70 9.97 2.86 -2.10
N ARG A 71 10.37 3.70 -3.06
CA ARG A 71 11.56 3.45 -3.89
C ARG A 71 12.85 3.45 -3.08
N SER A 72 12.93 4.25 -2.01
CA SER A 72 14.16 4.46 -1.24
C SER A 72 14.42 3.40 -0.17
N SER A 73 13.39 2.64 0.21
CA SER A 73 13.46 1.58 1.21
C SER A 73 14.02 0.24 0.69
N ASP A 74 14.37 0.15 -0.60
CA ASP A 74 14.95 -1.04 -1.24
C ASP A 74 16.49 -1.08 -1.05
N HIS A 75 16.96 -0.90 0.19
CA HIS A 75 18.35 -1.15 0.63
C HIS A 75 18.42 -2.41 1.50
#